data_AF-A0A7C1YY83-F1
#
_entry.id   AF-A0A7C1YY83-F1
#
_cell.length_a   1.000
_cell.length_b   1.000
_cell.length_c   1.000
_cell.angle_alpha   90.00
_cell.angle_beta   90.00
_cell.angle_gamma   90.00
#
_symmetry.space_group_name_H-M   'P 1'
#
loop_
_entity.id
_entity.type
_entity.pdbx_description
1 polymer ?
#
loop_
_entity_poly.entity_id
_entity_poly.type
_entity_poly.pdbx_seq_one_letter_code
_entity_poly.pdbx_strand_id
1 'polypeptide(L)'
;MNSKKKDIFGVYMMFSDLVLYNGKIVTMDSKDSIAEAVAVYFNKIIAVGNSSDIQNVIGKETKVIDLKERTVIPGLIDSHGHFLTVGSDRK
;
A
#
# COMPACT_ATOMS: atom_id res chain seq x y z
N MET A 1 -13.77 -17.04 29.06
CA MET A 1 -13.38 -15.61 29.09
C MET A 1 -12.00 -15.48 28.49
N ASN A 2 -11.66 -14.68 27.49
CA ASN A 2 -12.33 -13.58 26.77
C ASN A 2 -11.90 -13.70 25.29
N SER A 3 -12.85 -13.93 24.39
CA SER A 3 -13.39 -12.90 23.48
C SER A 3 -12.32 -12.37 22.51
N LYS A 4 -12.06 -13.10 21.42
CA LYS A 4 -12.54 -12.70 20.07
C LYS A 4 -12.42 -11.19 19.82
N LYS A 5 -11.19 -10.71 19.62
CA LYS A 5 -10.90 -9.72 18.57
C LYS A 5 -10.31 -10.48 17.39
N LYS A 6 -11.17 -11.22 16.69
CA LYS A 6 -10.90 -11.53 15.30
C LYS A 6 -11.33 -10.28 14.57
N ASP A 7 -10.35 -9.48 14.19
CA ASP A 7 -10.59 -8.26 13.44
C ASP A 7 -11.55 -8.57 12.30
N ILE A 8 -12.51 -7.68 12.12
CA ILE A 8 -13.73 -7.86 11.31
C ILE A 8 -13.42 -8.06 9.81
N PHE A 9 -12.14 -8.07 9.44
CA PHE A 9 -11.57 -8.35 8.13
C PHE A 9 -11.10 -9.81 7.93
N GLY A 10 -11.20 -10.68 8.94
CA GLY A 10 -10.49 -11.97 8.98
C GLY A 10 -11.12 -13.19 8.32
N VAL A 11 -12.17 -13.12 7.48
CA VAL A 11 -12.77 -14.34 6.85
C VAL A 11 -13.29 -14.16 5.42
N TYR A 12 -13.37 -12.96 4.86
CA TYR A 12 -13.66 -12.84 3.43
C TYR A 12 -12.35 -12.97 2.66
N MET A 13 -12.21 -13.99 1.81
CA MET A 13 -11.19 -14.01 0.75
C MET A 13 -11.47 -12.84 -0.19
N MET A 14 -11.01 -11.65 0.19
CA MET A 14 -11.02 -10.48 -0.65
C MET A 14 -9.70 -10.49 -1.42
N PHE A 15 -9.81 -10.84 -2.69
CA PHE A 15 -8.71 -10.64 -3.62
C PHE A 15 -8.45 -9.15 -3.79
N SER A 16 -7.18 -8.78 -3.88
CA SER A 16 -6.75 -7.39 -4.01
C SER A 16 -7.06 -6.87 -5.40
N ASP A 17 -7.25 -5.55 -5.56
CA ASP A 17 -7.31 -4.93 -6.88
C ASP A 17 -5.89 -4.74 -7.44
N LEU A 18 -4.93 -4.44 -6.55
CA LEU A 18 -3.53 -4.18 -6.88
C LEU A 18 -2.61 -4.82 -5.84
N VAL A 19 -1.56 -5.48 -6.32
CA VAL A 19 -0.42 -5.93 -5.52
C VAL A 19 0.86 -5.39 -6.13
N LEU A 20 1.66 -4.71 -5.30
CA LEU A 20 3.05 -4.36 -5.62
C LEU A 20 3.95 -5.26 -4.79
N TYR A 21 4.95 -5.91 -5.39
CA TYR A 21 5.85 -6.83 -4.68
C TYR A 21 7.27 -6.74 -5.21
N ASN A 22 8.22 -7.39 -4.53
CA ASN A 22 9.63 -7.44 -4.92
C ASN A 22 10.25 -6.04 -5.03
N GLY A 23 10.02 -5.20 -4.02
CA GLY A 23 10.57 -3.85 -3.96
C GLY A 23 10.85 -3.39 -2.54
N LYS A 24 11.15 -2.12 -2.38
CA LYS A 24 11.40 -1.49 -1.08
C LYS A 24 10.25 -0.56 -0.73
N ILE A 25 9.39 -0.95 0.19
CA ILE A 25 8.20 -0.18 0.56
C ILE A 25 8.46 0.55 1.87
N VAL A 26 8.57 1.87 1.79
CA VAL A 26 8.72 2.74 2.96
C VAL A 26 7.32 3.00 3.53
N THR A 27 7.02 2.49 4.72
CA THR A 27 5.67 2.59 5.30
C THR A 27 5.42 3.91 6.03
N MET A 28 6.49 4.55 6.53
CA MET A 28 6.42 5.70 7.44
C MET A 28 5.50 5.46 8.65
N ASP A 29 5.42 4.21 9.12
CA ASP A 29 4.81 3.90 10.40
C ASP A 29 5.72 4.33 11.58
N SER A 30 5.22 4.22 12.80
CA SER A 30 5.96 4.63 14.00
C SER A 30 7.23 3.83 14.28
N LYS A 31 7.52 2.78 13.51
CA LYS A 31 8.71 1.95 13.62
C LYS A 31 9.66 2.14 12.44
N ASP A 32 9.36 3.08 11.53
CA ASP A 32 10.11 3.32 10.30
C ASP A 32 10.31 2.04 9.47
N SER A 33 9.27 1.19 9.41
CA SER A 33 9.39 -0.12 8.78
C SER A 33 9.60 -0.04 7.27
N ILE A 34 10.36 -1.01 6.75
CA ILE A 34 10.50 -1.28 5.32
C ILE A 34 9.92 -2.66 5.05
N ALA A 35 8.97 -2.72 4.12
CA ALA A 35 8.36 -3.96 3.64
C ALA A 35 8.74 -4.24 2.19
N GLU A 36 8.38 -5.43 1.70
CA GLU A 36 8.70 -5.84 0.33
C GLU A 36 7.49 -5.80 -0.61
N ALA A 37 6.29 -5.87 -0.03
CA ALA A 37 5.04 -5.93 -0.77
C ALA A 37 3.88 -5.23 -0.06
N VAL A 38 2.95 -4.70 -0.87
CA VAL A 38 1.71 -4.04 -0.42
C VAL A 38 0.55 -4.46 -1.31
N ALA A 39 -0.60 -4.68 -0.70
CA ALA A 39 -1.85 -5.04 -1.35
C ALA A 39 -2.92 -3.98 -1.10
N VAL A 40 -3.63 -3.62 -2.15
CA VAL A 40 -4.66 -2.59 -2.13
C VAL A 40 -5.98 -3.19 -2.60
N TYR A 41 -7.05 -2.90 -1.86
CA TYR A 41 -8.42 -3.21 -2.22
C TYR A 41 -9.32 -1.99 -1.94
N PHE A 42 -10.12 -1.59 -2.91
CA PHE A 42 -11.07 -0.47 -2.82
C PHE A 42 -10.44 0.79 -2.18
N ASN A 43 -9.29 1.20 -2.71
CA ASN A 43 -8.51 2.36 -2.24
C ASN A 43 -7.97 2.26 -0.80
N LYS A 44 -7.94 1.08 -0.20
CA LYS A 44 -7.33 0.84 1.10
C LYS A 44 -6.21 -0.17 1.01
N ILE A 45 -5.15 0.06 1.77
CA ILE A 45 -4.12 -0.93 2.00
C ILE A 45 -4.70 -2.00 2.91
N ILE A 46 -4.71 -3.26 2.45
CA ILE A 46 -5.25 -4.41 3.19
C ILE A 46 -4.16 -5.35 3.73
N ALA A 47 -2.96 -5.29 3.15
CA ALA A 47 -1.79 -6.01 3.66
C ALA A 47 -0.49 -5.29 3.27
N VAL A 48 0.50 -5.38 4.16
CA VAL A 48 1.88 -4.91 3.99
C VAL A 48 2.78 -5.98 4.60
N GLY A 49 3.83 -6.40 3.89
CA GLY A 49 4.72 -7.46 4.41
C GLY A 49 5.75 -7.95 3.39
N ASN A 50 6.13 -9.22 3.51
CA ASN A 50 7.09 -9.85 2.60
C ASN A 50 6.43 -10.21 1.26
N SER A 51 7.25 -10.33 0.21
CA SER A 51 6.77 -10.69 -1.13
C SER A 51 6.15 -12.10 -1.19
N SER A 52 6.63 -13.01 -0.34
CA SER A 52 6.08 -14.38 -0.23
C SER A 52 4.67 -14.41 0.35
N ASP A 53 4.39 -13.55 1.33
CA ASP A 53 3.20 -13.67 2.17
C ASP A 53 1.96 -13.07 1.50
N ILE A 54 2.18 -12.14 0.57
CA ILE A 54 1.12 -11.39 -0.12
C ILE A 54 0.48 -12.18 -1.26
N GLN A 55 1.04 -13.33 -1.65
CA GLN A 55 0.49 -14.16 -2.73
C GLN A 55 -0.91 -14.68 -2.39
N ASN A 56 -1.24 -14.82 -1.11
CA ASN A 56 -2.53 -15.32 -0.64
C ASN A 56 -3.71 -14.37 -0.94
N VAL A 57 -3.44 -13.09 -1.23
CA VAL A 57 -4.47 -12.09 -1.56
C VAL A 57 -4.54 -11.76 -3.05
N ILE A 58 -3.84 -12.53 -3.89
CA ILE A 58 -3.88 -12.41 -5.35
C ILE A 58 -5.01 -13.27 -5.90
N GLY A 59 -5.94 -12.64 -6.61
CA GLY A 59 -7.01 -13.30 -7.35
C GLY A 59 -6.86 -13.13 -8.86
N LYS A 60 -7.82 -13.69 -9.58
CA LYS A 60 -7.83 -13.68 -11.06
C LYS A 60 -7.82 -12.27 -11.66
N GLU A 61 -8.49 -11.31 -11.00
CA GLU A 61 -8.62 -9.93 -11.47
C GLU A 61 -7.58 -8.98 -10.83
N THR A 62 -6.72 -9.49 -9.95
CA THR A 62 -5.72 -8.68 -9.26
C THR A 62 -4.65 -8.21 -10.24
N LYS A 63 -4.43 -6.90 -10.30
CA LYS A 63 -3.27 -6.34 -11.00
C LYS A 63 -2.02 -6.57 -10.17
N VAL A 64 -1.08 -7.35 -10.68
CA VAL A 64 0.18 -7.64 -9.99
C VAL A 64 1.32 -6.90 -10.67
N ILE A 65 2.11 -6.15 -9.91
CA ILE A 65 3.26 -5.37 -10.40
C ILE A 65 4.52 -5.79 -9.64
N ASP A 66 5.46 -6.38 -10.38
CA ASP A 66 6.83 -6.60 -9.92
C ASP A 66 7.60 -5.27 -9.93
N LEU A 67 8.02 -4.83 -8.75
CA LEU A 67 8.74 -3.57 -8.57
C LEU A 67 10.20 -3.66 -8.99
N LYS A 68 10.77 -4.86 -9.12
CA LYS A 68 12.17 -5.08 -9.50
C LYS A 68 13.14 -4.24 -8.67
N GLU A 69 13.06 -4.38 -7.35
CA GLU A 69 13.88 -3.65 -6.35
C GLU A 69 13.67 -2.13 -6.32
N ARG A 70 12.64 -1.61 -7.02
CA ARG A 70 12.30 -0.18 -6.94
C ARG A 70 11.62 0.16 -5.62
N THR A 71 11.76 1.42 -5.23
CA THR A 71 11.21 1.95 -3.98
C THR A 71 9.78 2.47 -4.19
N VAL A 72 8.88 2.08 -3.29
CA VAL A 72 7.57 2.70 -3.12
C VAL A 72 7.65 3.61 -1.89
N ILE A 73 7.19 4.84 -2.05
CA ILE A 73 7.04 5.80 -0.96
C ILE A 73 5.56 6.16 -0.81
N PRO A 74 5.14 6.65 0.37
CA PRO A 74 3.83 7.26 0.51
C PRO A 74 3.68 8.42 -0.48
N GLY A 75 2.45 8.64 -0.94
CA GLY A 75 2.15 9.82 -1.76
C GLY A 75 2.55 11.10 -1.02
N LEU A 76 3.12 12.06 -1.74
CA LEU A 76 3.51 13.34 -1.16
C LEU A 76 2.28 14.10 -0.70
N ILE A 77 2.35 14.66 0.51
CA ILE A 77 1.30 15.50 1.09
C ILE A 77 1.85 16.91 1.24
N ASP A 78 1.29 17.85 0.49
CA ASP A 78 1.56 19.28 0.65
C ASP A 78 0.55 19.87 1.64
N SER A 79 1.03 20.28 2.80
CA SER A 79 0.19 20.87 3.86
C SER A 79 -0.14 22.33 3.62
N HIS A 80 0.58 23.02 2.72
CA HIS A 80 0.42 24.44 2.50
C HIS A 80 0.91 24.89 1.12
N GLY A 81 0.09 24.60 0.10
CA GLY A 81 0.34 25.02 -1.28
C GLY A 81 -0.61 26.15 -1.74
N HIS A 82 -0.06 27.20 -2.34
CA HIS A 82 -0.84 28.21 -3.07
C HIS A 82 -0.99 27.81 -4.55
N PHE A 83 -1.86 26.84 -4.82
CA PHE A 83 -1.97 26.22 -6.15
C PHE A 83 -2.46 27.16 -7.27
N LEU A 84 -3.14 28.26 -6.94
CA LEU A 84 -3.57 29.25 -7.93
C LEU A 84 -2.39 30.08 -8.47
N THR A 85 -1.34 30.28 -7.68
CA THR A 85 -0.20 31.13 -8.06
C THR A 85 1.02 30.32 -8.49
N VAL A 86 1.12 29.05 -8.09
CA VAL A 86 2.31 28.20 -8.31
C VAL A 86 2.76 28.09 -9.78
N GLY A 87 1.83 28.17 -10.74
CA GLY A 87 2.11 28.11 -12.18
C GLY A 87 1.95 29.44 -12.93
N SER A 88 1.69 30.53 -12.21
CA SER A 88 1.42 31.85 -12.81
C SER A 88 2.69 32.60 -13.20
N ASP A 89 3.84 32.22 -12.63
CA ASP A 89 5.11 32.85 -12.95
C ASP A 89 5.71 32.23 -14.22
N ARG A 90 5.71 33.00 -15.31
CA ARG A 90 6.36 32.64 -16.57
C ARG A 90 7.70 33.36 -16.64
N LYS A 91 8.80 32.61 -16.49
CA LYS A 91 10.12 33.07 -16.94
C LYS A 91 10.27 32.87 -18.44
#